data_AF-A0A842UN66-F1
#
_entry.id   AF-A0A842UN66-F1
#
_cell.length_a   1.000
_cell.length_b   1.000
_cell.length_c   1.000
_cell.angle_alpha   90.00
_cell.angle_beta   90.00
_cell.angle_gamma   90.00
#
_symmetry.space_group_name_H-M   'P 1'
#
loop_
_entity.id
_entity.type
_entity.pdbx_description
1 polymer ?
#
loop_
_entity_poly.entity_id
_entity_poly.type
_entity_poly.pdbx_seq_one_letter_code
_entity_poly.pdbx_strand_id
1 'polypeptide(L)'
;LVFVNGFLDILDGAIAKKYGTSKFGDFLDHTFDRLADIAILVGIAFNPNIPNWLGFATIIVILLVSYMGTQAQALTKKRLYTAIASRADRILILGLGGIIAAFYFDVLYYALWLLLALSVITFFQRFYLTSQKLK
;
A
#
# COMPACT_ATOMS: atom_id res chain seq x y z
N LEU A 1 -2.09 0.73 15.39
CA LEU A 1 -2.12 -0.27 14.30
C LEU A 1 -1.14 0.04 13.19
N VAL A 2 -1.24 1.19 12.50
CA VAL A 2 -0.35 1.56 11.37
C VAL A 2 1.15 1.47 11.72
N PHE A 3 1.59 2.12 12.80
CA PHE A 3 3.01 2.09 13.21
C PHE A 3 3.48 0.75 13.76
N VAL A 4 2.57 -0.07 14.29
CA VAL A 4 2.90 -1.42 14.75
C VAL A 4 3.20 -2.31 13.54
N ASN A 5 2.39 -2.21 12.48
CA ASN A 5 2.66 -2.90 11.22
C ASN A 5 3.99 -2.44 10.61
N GLY A 6 4.24 -1.13 10.52
CA GLY A 6 5.53 -0.62 10.03
C GLY A 6 6.74 -1.05 10.88
N PHE A 7 6.57 -1.20 12.20
CA PHE A 7 7.64 -1.70 13.07
C PHE A 7 7.92 -3.20 12.84
N LEU A 8 6.88 -4.02 12.66
CA LEU A 8 7.04 -5.44 12.34
C LEU A 8 7.76 -5.64 11.00
N ASP A 9 7.46 -4.83 9.98
CA ASP A 9 8.15 -4.90 8.68
C ASP A 9 9.65 -4.59 8.82
N ILE A 10 10.01 -3.62 9.67
CA ILE A 10 11.41 -3.30 9.95
C ILE A 10 12.11 -4.49 10.62
N LEU A 11 11.44 -5.15 11.56
CA LEU A 11 11.97 -6.36 12.21
C LEU A 11 12.14 -7.51 11.24
N ASP A 12 11.15 -7.77 10.37
CA ASP A 12 11.21 -8.81 9.35
C ASP A 12 12.35 -8.56 8.36
N GLY A 13 12.56 -7.30 7.97
CA GLY A 13 13.72 -6.88 7.17
C GLY A 13 15.07 -7.13 7.87
N ALA A 14 15.16 -6.85 9.17
CA ALA A 14 16.37 -7.11 9.96
C ALA A 14 16.66 -8.62 10.09
N ILE A 15 15.62 -9.43 10.31
CA ILE A 15 15.72 -10.91 10.38
C ILE A 15 16.16 -11.47 9.02
N ALA A 16 15.52 -11.04 7.93
CA ALA A 16 15.85 -11.46 6.57
C ALA A 16 17.29 -11.10 6.16
N LYS A 17 17.79 -9.94 6.61
CA LYS A 17 19.19 -9.53 6.37
C LYS A 17 20.19 -10.43 7.09
N LYS A 18 19.83 -10.94 8.27
CA LYS A 18 20.71 -11.78 9.10
C LYS A 18 20.67 -13.25 8.72
N TYR A 19 19.49 -13.77 8.37
CA TYR A 19 19.26 -15.20 8.15
C TYR A 19 18.91 -15.58 6.70
N GLY A 20 18.83 -14.61 5.80
CA GLY A 20 18.38 -14.79 4.43
C GLY A 20 16.86 -14.74 4.28
N THR A 21 16.40 -14.60 3.04
CA THR A 21 14.97 -14.60 2.70
C THR A 21 14.51 -16.00 2.29
N SER A 22 13.34 -16.42 2.79
CA SER A 22 12.70 -17.67 2.36
C SER A 22 11.50 -17.37 1.46
N LYS A 23 11.20 -18.26 0.51
CA LYS A 23 10.03 -18.11 -0.37
C LYS A 23 8.71 -18.07 0.41
N PHE A 24 8.64 -18.83 1.50
CA PHE A 24 7.47 -18.83 2.38
C PHE A 24 7.37 -17.51 3.17
N GLY A 25 8.49 -16.97 3.65
CA GLY A 25 8.55 -15.67 4.31
C GLY A 25 8.11 -14.53 3.39
N ASP A 26 8.63 -14.48 2.15
CA ASP A 26 8.22 -13.47 1.14
C ASP A 26 6.72 -13.57 0.80
N PHE A 27 6.17 -14.79 0.76
CA PHE A 27 4.73 -15.01 0.62
C PHE A 27 3.92 -14.50 1.83
N LEU A 28 4.36 -14.78 3.06
CA LEU A 28 3.69 -14.33 4.27
C LEU A 28 3.73 -12.81 4.40
N ASP A 29 4.92 -12.20 4.29
CA ASP A 29 5.14 -10.75 4.27
C ASP A 29 4.16 -10.10 3.30
N HIS A 30 4.15 -10.61 2.07
CA HIS A 30 3.26 -10.06 1.07
C HIS A 30 1.79 -10.22 1.44
N THR A 31 1.36 -11.37 1.95
CA THR A 31 -0.05 -11.60 2.31
C THR A 31 -0.49 -10.68 3.46
N PHE A 32 0.27 -10.63 4.54
CA PHE A 32 -0.08 -9.86 5.74
C PHE A 32 -0.01 -8.35 5.51
N ASP A 33 0.89 -7.87 4.65
CA ASP A 33 0.91 -6.48 4.20
C ASP A 33 -0.42 -6.02 3.62
N ARG A 34 -1.03 -6.84 2.75
CA ARG A 34 -2.30 -6.49 2.10
C ARG A 34 -3.45 -6.55 3.10
N LEU A 35 -3.45 -7.54 4.00
CA LEU A 35 -4.45 -7.63 5.07
C LEU A 35 -4.37 -6.42 6.01
N ALA A 36 -3.16 -5.99 6.38
CA ALA A 36 -2.95 -4.81 7.20
C ALA A 36 -3.45 -3.54 6.50
N ASP A 37 -3.09 -3.35 5.22
CA ASP A 37 -3.57 -2.22 4.42
C ASP A 37 -5.10 -2.17 4.35
N ILE A 38 -5.75 -3.30 4.08
CA ILE A 38 -7.21 -3.40 4.04
C ILE A 38 -7.80 -3.06 5.41
N ALA A 39 -7.29 -3.66 6.49
CA ALA A 39 -7.83 -3.44 7.83
C ALA A 39 -7.74 -1.97 8.25
N ILE A 40 -6.62 -1.30 7.95
CA ILE A 40 -6.43 0.12 8.21
C ILE A 40 -7.44 0.96 7.41
N LEU A 41 -7.53 0.73 6.10
CA LEU A 41 -8.40 1.52 5.22
C LEU A 41 -9.88 1.29 5.48
N VAL A 42 -10.29 0.06 5.82
CA VAL A 42 -11.65 -0.26 6.24
C VAL A 42 -12.00 0.50 7.51
N GLY A 43 -11.10 0.52 8.50
CA GLY A 43 -11.29 1.31 9.72
C GLY A 43 -11.48 2.81 9.42
N ILE A 44 -10.73 3.36 8.48
CA ILE A 44 -10.89 4.75 8.03
C ILE A 44 -12.19 4.94 7.24
N ALA A 45 -12.58 3.99 6.40
CA ALA A 45 -13.80 4.06 5.60
C ALA A 45 -15.08 4.05 6.45
N PHE A 46 -15.03 3.50 7.67
CA PHE A 46 -16.13 3.58 8.65
C PHE A 46 -16.22 4.94 9.37
N ASN A 47 -15.32 5.88 9.09
CA ASN A 47 -15.42 7.23 9.64
C ASN A 47 -16.64 7.97 9.03
N PRO A 48 -17.59 8.47 9.85
CA PRO A 48 -18.79 9.15 9.35
C PRO A 48 -18.53 10.39 8.49
N ASN A 49 -17.38 11.04 8.66
CA ASN A 49 -16.99 12.24 7.90
C ASN A 49 -16.40 11.89 6.53
N ILE A 50 -16.18 10.61 6.24
CA ILE A 50 -15.60 10.15 5.00
C ILE A 50 -16.71 9.45 4.20
N PRO A 51 -16.98 9.87 2.95
CA PRO A 51 -17.92 9.16 2.11
C PRO A 51 -17.48 7.71 1.89
N ASN A 52 -18.35 6.74 2.19
CA ASN A 52 -18.04 5.31 2.07
C ASN A 52 -17.44 4.95 0.69
N TRP A 53 -17.96 5.57 -0.38
CA TRP A 53 -17.46 5.33 -1.74
C TRP A 53 -15.99 5.71 -1.91
N LEU A 54 -15.51 6.76 -1.24
CA LEU A 54 -14.11 7.20 -1.31
C LEU A 54 -13.20 6.19 -0.61
N GLY A 55 -13.61 5.70 0.56
CA GLY A 55 -12.92 4.64 1.28
C GLY A 55 -12.81 3.36 0.44
N PHE A 56 -13.94 2.88 -0.11
CA PHE A 56 -13.97 1.69 -0.95
C PHE A 56 -13.17 1.86 -2.26
N ALA A 57 -13.31 2.99 -2.94
CA ALA A 57 -12.51 3.28 -4.14
C ALA A 57 -11.01 3.23 -3.84
N THR A 58 -10.59 3.81 -2.71
CA THR A 58 -9.19 3.80 -2.27
C THR A 58 -8.69 2.39 -2.01
N ILE A 59 -9.47 1.55 -1.30
CA ILE A 59 -9.14 0.14 -1.07
C ILE A 59 -8.98 -0.61 -2.40
N ILE A 60 -9.95 -0.48 -3.31
CA ILE A 60 -9.94 -1.17 -4.61
C ILE A 60 -8.69 -0.81 -5.41
N VAL A 61 -8.40 0.48 -5.57
CA VAL A 61 -7.24 0.94 -6.36
C VAL A 61 -5.93 0.47 -5.73
N ILE A 62 -5.83 0.51 -4.40
CA ILE A 62 -4.65 0.02 -3.67
C ILE A 62 -4.41 -1.47 -3.92
N LEU A 63 -5.48 -2.29 -3.91
CA LEU A 63 -5.37 -3.71 -4.24
C LEU A 63 -5.01 -3.94 -5.70
N LEU A 64 -5.54 -3.14 -6.63
CA LEU A 64 -5.16 -3.19 -8.04
C LEU A 64 -3.69 -2.85 -8.27
N VAL A 65 -3.14 -1.87 -7.55
CA VAL A 65 -1.70 -1.54 -7.59
C VAL A 65 -0.86 -2.73 -7.12
N SER A 66 -1.26 -3.37 -6.03
CA SER A 66 -0.58 -4.56 -5.49
C SER A 66 -0.64 -5.74 -6.47
N TYR A 67 -1.82 -6.02 -7.03
CA TYR A 67 -2.02 -7.06 -8.03
C TYR A 67 -1.19 -6.82 -9.30
N MET A 68 -1.19 -5.58 -9.82
CA MET A 68 -0.38 -5.21 -10.97
C MET A 68 1.11 -5.46 -10.71
N GLY A 69 1.58 -5.17 -9.50
CA GLY A 69 2.96 -5.45 -9.09
C GLY A 69 3.30 -6.94 -9.14
N THR A 70 2.45 -7.80 -8.57
CA THR A 70 2.65 -9.26 -8.60
C THR A 70 2.54 -9.83 -10.00
N GLN A 71 1.59 -9.34 -10.81
CA GLN A 71 1.39 -9.78 -12.19
C GLN A 71 2.60 -9.40 -13.07
N ALA A 72 3.12 -8.18 -12.91
CA ALA A 72 4.30 -7.74 -13.63
C ALA A 72 5.55 -8.56 -13.25
N GLN A 73 5.71 -8.90 -11.97
CA GLN A 73 6.80 -9.76 -11.51
C GLN A 73 6.70 -11.18 -12.09
N ALA A 74 5.48 -11.75 -12.15
CA ALA A 74 5.25 -13.06 -12.73
C ALA A 74 5.59 -13.10 -14.23
N LEU A 75 5.21 -12.07 -14.99
CA LEU A 75 5.43 -12.03 -16.45
C LEU A 75 6.87 -11.65 -16.82
N THR A 76 7.48 -10.68 -16.13
CA THR A 76 8.80 -10.16 -16.50
C THR A 76 9.97 -10.84 -15.78
N LYS A 77 9.67 -11.71 -14.79
CA LYS A 77 10.63 -12.30 -13.84
C LYS A 77 11.50 -11.28 -13.08
N LYS A 78 11.14 -9.99 -13.15
CA LYS A 78 11.86 -8.89 -12.51
C LYS A 78 10.88 -8.07 -11.67
N ARG A 79 11.33 -7.62 -10.50
CA ARG A 79 10.54 -6.73 -9.66
C ARG A 79 10.59 -5.31 -10.23
N LEU A 80 9.43 -4.70 -10.44
CA LEU A 80 9.31 -3.30 -10.85
C LEU A 80 9.35 -2.41 -9.60
N TYR A 81 10.51 -1.82 -9.33
CA TYR A 81 10.72 -0.89 -8.22
C TYR A 81 10.26 0.56 -8.53
N THR A 82 10.02 0.87 -9.80
CA THR A 82 9.66 2.21 -10.26
C THR A 82 8.16 2.47 -10.14
N ALA A 83 7.75 2.97 -8.98
CA ALA A 83 6.40 3.46 -8.72
C ALA A 83 6.49 4.81 -7.99
N ILE A 84 5.64 5.76 -8.38
CA ILE A 84 5.55 7.09 -7.75
C ILE A 84 5.11 6.99 -6.29
N ALA A 85 4.19 6.07 -5.97
CA ALA A 85 3.81 5.78 -4.60
C ALA A 85 4.14 4.33 -4.23
N SER A 86 4.96 4.20 -3.19
CA SER A 86 5.32 2.95 -2.55
C SER A 86 4.39 2.62 -1.38
N ARG A 87 4.54 1.42 -0.81
CA ARG A 87 3.84 1.05 0.43
C ARG A 87 4.28 1.91 1.62
N ALA A 88 5.56 2.30 1.67
CA ALA A 88 6.06 3.19 2.72
C ALA A 88 5.36 4.56 2.69
N ASP A 89 5.11 5.11 1.49
CA ASP A 89 4.38 6.38 1.34
C ASP A 89 2.95 6.26 1.87
N ARG A 90 2.29 5.12 1.63
CA ARG A 90 0.96 4.84 2.17
C ARG A 90 0.95 4.80 3.69
N ILE A 91 1.89 4.07 4.30
CA ILE A 91 2.01 3.95 5.75
C ILE A 91 2.30 5.33 6.37
N LEU A 92 3.16 6.14 5.74
CA LEU A 92 3.44 7.50 6.19
C LEU A 92 2.21 8.40 6.11
N ILE A 93 1.52 8.45 4.97
CA ILE A 93 0.34 9.31 4.79
C ILE A 93 -0.78 8.93 5.77
N LEU A 94 -1.07 7.63 5.91
CA LEU A 94 -2.12 7.15 6.83
C LEU A 94 -1.70 7.26 8.30
N GLY A 95 -0.44 6.99 8.61
CA GLY A 95 0.10 7.07 9.97
C GLY A 95 0.12 8.49 10.49
N LEU A 96 0.72 9.42 9.75
CA LEU A 96 0.76 10.83 10.08
C LEU A 96 -0.64 11.47 10.00
N GLY A 97 -1.39 11.15 8.95
CA GLY A 97 -2.77 11.62 8.81
C GLY A 97 -3.65 11.20 9.97
N GLY A 98 -3.49 9.97 10.48
CA GLY A 98 -4.19 9.47 11.66
C GLY A 98 -3.83 10.20 12.95
N ILE A 99 -2.54 10.53 13.16
CA ILE A 99 -2.11 11.31 14.32
C ILE A 99 -2.68 12.73 14.25
N ILE A 100 -2.55 13.40 13.11
CA ILE A 100 -3.00 14.78 12.93
C ILE A 100 -4.54 14.86 13.01
N ALA A 101 -5.24 13.82 12.58
CA ALA A 101 -6.69 13.75 12.66
C ALA A 101 -7.24 13.74 14.10
N ALA A 102 -6.42 13.44 15.10
CA ALA A 102 -6.78 13.65 16.51
C ALA A 102 -6.99 15.14 16.86
N PHE A 103 -6.42 16.05 16.07
CA PHE A 103 -6.50 17.50 16.24
C PHE A 103 -7.32 18.19 15.14
N TYR A 104 -7.38 17.61 13.94
CA TYR A 104 -8.04 18.19 12.77
C TYR A 104 -8.88 17.15 12.01
N PHE A 105 -10.21 17.23 12.13
CA PHE A 105 -11.12 16.17 11.69
C PHE A 105 -11.10 15.85 10.18
N ASP A 106 -10.79 16.84 9.32
CA ASP A 106 -10.84 16.66 7.86
C ASP A 106 -9.54 16.08 7.26
N VAL A 107 -8.48 15.91 8.06
CA VAL A 107 -7.17 15.53 7.53
C VAL A 107 -7.18 14.14 6.89
N LEU A 108 -7.92 13.19 7.45
CA LEU A 108 -8.04 11.85 6.84
C LEU A 108 -8.81 11.87 5.52
N TYR A 109 -9.78 12.78 5.37
CA TYR A 109 -10.50 12.96 4.10
C TYR A 109 -9.55 13.39 2.98
N TYR A 110 -8.72 14.41 3.24
CA TYR A 110 -7.71 14.87 2.28
C TYR A 110 -6.61 13.83 2.04
N ALA A 111 -6.19 13.10 3.08
CA ALA A 111 -5.21 12.03 2.97
C ALA A 111 -5.70 10.89 2.06
N LEU A 112 -6.98 10.50 2.15
CA LEU A 112 -7.57 9.49 1.26
C LEU A 112 -7.60 9.97 -0.19
N TRP A 113 -7.99 11.22 -0.45
CA TRP A 113 -7.95 11.78 -1.80
C TRP A 113 -6.54 11.75 -2.40
N LEU A 114 -5.55 12.16 -1.62
CA LEU A 114 -4.14 12.11 -2.02
C LEU A 114 -3.72 10.67 -2.33
N LEU A 115 -4.03 9.72 -1.44
CA LEU A 115 -3.70 8.31 -1.63
C LEU A 115 -4.38 7.69 -2.84
N LEU A 116 -5.65 8.00 -3.07
CA LEU A 116 -6.39 7.54 -4.22
C LEU A 116 -5.73 8.04 -5.51
N ALA A 117 -5.45 9.34 -5.61
CA ALA A 117 -4.80 9.94 -6.77
C ALA A 117 -3.42 9.31 -7.04
N LEU A 118 -2.58 9.22 -6.01
CA LEU A 118 -1.25 8.60 -6.10
C LEU A 118 -1.33 7.11 -6.50
N SER A 119 -2.31 6.37 -5.99
CA SER A 119 -2.49 4.95 -6.31
C SER A 119 -2.98 4.75 -7.74
N VAL A 120 -3.90 5.59 -8.23
CA VAL A 120 -4.35 5.56 -9.63
C VAL A 120 -3.18 5.83 -10.57
N ILE A 121 -2.39 6.89 -10.31
CA ILE A 121 -1.20 7.21 -11.10
C ILE A 121 -0.23 6.03 -11.09
N THR A 122 0.04 5.47 -9.91
CA THR A 122 0.97 4.33 -9.76
C THR A 122 0.48 3.09 -10.51
N PHE A 123 -0.82 2.82 -10.52
CA PHE A 123 -1.40 1.71 -11.27
C PHE A 123 -1.11 1.84 -12.76
N PHE A 124 -1.44 2.98 -13.35
CA PHE A 124 -1.21 3.21 -14.79
C PHE A 124 0.28 3.25 -15.14
N GLN A 125 1.11 3.81 -14.27
CA GLN A 125 2.57 3.79 -14.44
C GLN A 125 3.09 2.34 -14.49
N ARG A 126 2.70 1.49 -13.54
CA ARG A 126 3.10 0.07 -13.53
C ARG A 126 2.58 -0.67 -14.76
N PHE A 127 1.34 -0.42 -15.15
CA PHE A 127 0.75 -1.02 -16.34
C PHE A 127 1.56 -0.68 -17.60
N TYR A 128 1.86 0.61 -17.81
CA TYR A 128 2.62 1.09 -18.96
C TYR A 128 4.05 0.51 -18.99
N LEU A 129 4.78 0.60 -17.89
CA LEU A 129 6.14 0.07 -17.78
C LEU A 129 6.19 -1.45 -17.98
N THR A 130 5.20 -2.18 -17.49
CA THR A 130 5.10 -3.62 -17.71
C THR A 130 4.82 -3.92 -19.18
N SER A 131 3.90 -3.19 -19.81
CA SER A 131 3.55 -3.35 -21.22
C SER A 131 4.76 -3.11 -22.14
N GLN A 132 5.62 -2.15 -21.82
CA GLN A 132 6.86 -1.91 -22.57
C GLN A 132 7.88 -3.05 -22.44
N LYS A 133 7.95 -3.72 -21.28
CA LYS A 133 8.89 -4.83 -21.05
C LYS A 133 8.47 -6.15 -21.68
N LEU A 134 7.19 -6.26 -22.08
CA LEU A 134 6.63 -7.47 -22.69
C LEU A 134 6.61 -7.42 -24.21
N LYS A 135 6.79 -6.23 -24.80
CA LYS A 135 7.03 -6.05 -26.23
C LYS A 135 8.51 -6.21 -26.53
#